data_AF-A0A2V6ZP13-F1
#
_entry.id   AF-A0A2V6ZP13-F1
#
_cell.length_a   1.000
_cell.length_b   1.000
_cell.length_c   1.000
_cell.angle_alpha   90.00
_cell.angle_beta   90.00
_cell.angle_gamma   90.00
#
_symmetry.space_group_name_H-M   'P 1'
#
loop_
_entity.id
_entity.type
_entity.pdbx_description
1 polymer ?
#
loop_
_entity_poly.entity_id
_entity_poly.type
_entity_poly.pdbx_seq_one_letter_code
_entity_poly.pdbx_strand_id
1 'polypeptide(L)'
;MIPVFLAFIAEAEVARGDVAPALGLIDDASRRIETYGERFYEAELHRLRGEALLANAAPDSTRAESYFLRAIDVARQQQARSFELRTTASLARLWRQRGRGQDAHRLLTEAAQWFSDGLETSDVRDARHLLQELS
;
A
#
# COMPACT_ATOMS: atom_id res chain seq x y z
N MET A 1 5.75 -18.88 3.95
CA MET A 1 5.78 -18.88 2.46
C MET A 1 4.40 -18.69 1.82
N ILE A 2 3.33 -19.31 2.32
CA ILE A 2 1.96 -19.20 1.75
C ILE A 2 1.39 -17.75 1.75
N PRO A 3 1.64 -16.90 2.77
CA PRO A 3 1.11 -15.52 2.78
C PRO A 3 1.55 -14.65 1.60
N VAL A 4 2.74 -14.91 1.02
CA VAL A 4 3.22 -14.20 -0.19
C VAL A 4 2.29 -14.44 -1.37
N PHE A 5 1.98 -15.71 -1.61
CA PHE A 5 1.21 -16.12 -2.78
C PHE A 5 -0.22 -15.59 -2.71
N LEU A 6 -0.83 -15.59 -1.53
CA LEU A 6 -2.16 -15.00 -1.32
C LEU A 6 -2.16 -13.49 -1.57
N ALA A 7 -1.09 -12.79 -1.19
CA ALA A 7 -0.98 -11.37 -1.43
C ALA A 7 -0.76 -11.03 -2.91
N PHE A 8 0.05 -11.80 -3.65
CA PHE A 8 0.18 -11.63 -5.09
C PHE A 8 -1.13 -11.90 -5.85
N ILE A 9 -1.88 -12.93 -5.44
CA ILE A 9 -3.19 -13.19 -6.04
C ILE A 9 -4.15 -12.05 -5.70
N ALA A 10 -4.18 -11.59 -4.45
CA ALA A 10 -5.02 -10.44 -4.06
C ALA A 10 -4.68 -9.17 -4.85
N GLU A 11 -3.41 -8.89 -5.11
CA GLU A 11 -2.98 -7.78 -5.97
C GLU A 11 -3.55 -7.89 -7.39
N ALA A 12 -3.51 -9.09 -7.97
CA ALA A 12 -4.07 -9.34 -9.30
C ALA A 12 -5.61 -9.23 -9.33
N GLU A 13 -6.30 -9.64 -8.25
CA GLU A 13 -7.76 -9.50 -8.12
C GLU A 13 -8.17 -8.02 -7.94
N VAL A 14 -7.43 -7.25 -7.12
CA VAL A 14 -7.63 -5.81 -6.97
C VAL A 14 -7.47 -5.09 -8.31
N ALA A 15 -6.44 -5.43 -9.08
CA ALA A 15 -6.23 -4.86 -10.42
C ALA A 15 -7.37 -5.19 -11.40
N ARG A 16 -8.10 -6.29 -11.19
CA ARG A 16 -9.27 -6.69 -11.99
C ARG A 16 -10.59 -6.08 -11.49
N GLY A 17 -10.60 -5.42 -10.34
CA GLY A 17 -11.82 -4.90 -9.70
C GLY A 17 -12.65 -5.97 -8.97
N ASP A 18 -12.13 -7.20 -8.87
CA ASP A 18 -12.77 -8.32 -8.18
C ASP A 18 -12.51 -8.21 -6.66
N VAL A 19 -13.19 -7.25 -6.03
CA VAL A 19 -12.92 -6.85 -4.63
C VAL A 19 -13.22 -7.93 -3.60
N ALA A 20 -14.33 -8.67 -3.75
CA ALA A 20 -14.72 -9.68 -2.77
C ALA A 20 -13.74 -10.86 -2.69
N PRO A 21 -13.28 -11.45 -3.82
CA PRO A 21 -12.18 -12.42 -3.80
C PRO A 21 -10.89 -11.89 -3.17
N ALA A 22 -10.48 -10.66 -3.51
CA ALA A 22 -9.28 -10.05 -2.96
C ALA A 22 -9.33 -9.95 -1.43
N LEU A 23 -10.45 -9.45 -0.88
CA LEU A 23 -10.64 -9.32 0.56
C LEU A 23 -10.61 -10.67 1.27
N GLY A 24 -11.22 -11.71 0.67
CA GLY A 24 -11.18 -13.07 1.22
C GLY A 24 -9.76 -13.65 1.31
N LEU A 25 -8.93 -13.42 0.29
CA LEU A 25 -7.52 -13.83 0.29
C LEU A 25 -6.70 -13.07 1.33
N ILE A 26 -6.93 -11.77 1.46
CA ILE A 26 -6.29 -10.93 2.48
C ILE A 26 -6.68 -11.41 3.88
N ASP A 27 -7.94 -11.75 4.12
CA ASP A 27 -8.42 -12.29 5.40
C ASP A 27 -7.79 -13.64 5.76
N ASP A 28 -7.59 -14.53 4.79
CA ASP A 28 -6.87 -15.79 5.02
C ASP A 28 -5.39 -15.53 5.32
N ALA A 29 -4.74 -14.64 4.58
CA ALA A 29 -3.36 -14.27 4.82
C ALA A 29 -3.15 -13.63 6.20
N SER A 30 -4.03 -12.72 6.63
CA SER A 30 -3.97 -12.11 7.97
C SER A 30 -4.13 -13.14 9.09
N ARG A 31 -5.09 -14.06 9.00
CA ARG A 31 -5.25 -15.14 10.00
C ARG A 31 -4.02 -16.03 10.10
N ARG A 32 -3.38 -16.33 8.97
CA ARG A 32 -2.14 -17.11 8.94
C ARG A 32 -0.98 -16.37 9.57
N ILE A 33 -0.87 -15.06 9.38
CA ILE A 33 0.14 -14.24 10.07
C ILE A 33 -0.06 -14.30 11.58
N GLU A 34 -1.30 -14.18 12.05
CA GLU A 34 -1.62 -14.28 13.48
C GLU A 34 -1.32 -15.67 14.04
N THR A 35 -1.59 -16.72 13.27
CA THR A 35 -1.43 -18.12 13.70
C THR A 35 0.04 -18.57 13.69
N TYR A 36 0.80 -18.18 12.66
CA TYR A 36 2.14 -18.73 12.39
C TYR A 36 3.27 -17.71 12.54
N GLY A 37 2.96 -16.43 12.74
CA GLY A 37 3.95 -15.38 12.95
C GLY A 37 4.75 -14.96 11.71
N GLU A 38 4.39 -15.43 10.51
CA GLU A 38 5.08 -15.09 9.24
C GLU A 38 4.77 -13.64 8.78
N ARG A 39 5.25 -12.64 9.51
CA ARG A 39 4.86 -11.22 9.35
C ARG A 39 5.51 -10.48 8.19
N PHE A 40 6.46 -11.06 7.48
CA PHE A 40 7.30 -10.35 6.50
C PHE A 40 6.51 -9.64 5.36
N TYR A 41 5.23 -9.99 5.12
CA TYR A 41 4.34 -9.35 4.12
C TYR A 41 3.16 -8.58 4.74
N GLU A 42 3.14 -8.41 6.06
CA GLU A 42 2.02 -7.79 6.80
C GLU A 42 1.76 -6.35 6.35
N ALA A 43 2.81 -5.57 6.10
CA ALA A 43 2.68 -4.21 5.57
C ALA A 43 1.92 -4.20 4.22
N GLU A 44 2.30 -5.10 3.32
CA GLU A 44 1.71 -5.17 1.99
C GLU A 44 0.26 -5.67 2.01
N LEU A 45 -0.09 -6.59 2.93
CA LEU A 45 -1.49 -7.01 3.12
C LEU A 45 -2.38 -5.85 3.58
N HIS A 46 -1.88 -5.00 4.48
CA HIS A 46 -2.60 -3.80 4.87
C HIS A 46 -2.76 -2.83 3.69
N ARG A 47 -1.73 -2.63 2.87
CA ARG A 47 -1.83 -1.80 1.66
C ARG A 47 -2.88 -2.35 0.69
N LEU A 48 -2.80 -3.63 0.35
CA LEU A 48 -3.74 -4.30 -0.57
C LEU A 48 -5.19 -4.20 -0.07
N ARG A 49 -5.40 -4.24 1.24
CA ARG A 49 -6.73 -4.02 1.82
C ARG A 49 -7.25 -2.60 1.59
N GLY A 50 -6.38 -1.61 1.73
CA GLY A 50 -6.71 -0.22 1.40
C GLY A 50 -7.10 -0.07 -0.07
N GLU A 51 -6.31 -0.66 -0.98
CA GLU A 51 -6.62 -0.63 -2.43
C GLU A 51 -7.94 -1.33 -2.76
N ALA A 52 -8.19 -2.51 -2.18
CA ALA A 52 -9.44 -3.24 -2.38
C ALA A 52 -10.67 -2.43 -1.92
N LEU A 53 -10.55 -1.69 -0.81
CA LEU A 53 -11.62 -0.82 -0.32
C LEU A 53 -11.87 0.40 -1.24
N LEU A 54 -10.83 0.89 -1.93
CA LEU A 54 -10.98 1.95 -2.93
C LEU A 54 -11.54 1.43 -4.26
N ALA A 55 -11.24 0.20 -4.63
CA ALA A 55 -11.71 -0.44 -5.87
C ALA A 55 -13.18 -0.92 -5.79
N ASN A 56 -13.80 -0.88 -4.61
CA ASN A 56 -15.17 -1.36 -4.40
C ASN A 56 -16.21 -0.48 -5.10
N ALA A 57 -17.39 -1.04 -5.41
CA ALA A 57 -18.50 -0.31 -6.03
C ALA A 57 -18.97 0.90 -5.21
N ALA A 58 -18.83 0.82 -3.89
CA ALA A 58 -18.95 1.94 -2.97
C ALA A 58 -17.59 2.11 -2.24
N PRO A 59 -16.69 2.96 -2.75
CA PRO A 59 -15.35 3.13 -2.17
C PRO A 59 -15.42 3.62 -0.72
N ASP A 60 -14.75 2.91 0.20
CA ASP A 60 -14.59 3.36 1.59
C ASP A 60 -13.20 3.96 1.78
N SER A 61 -13.08 5.21 1.32
CA SER A 61 -11.83 5.95 1.38
C SER A 61 -11.33 6.21 2.81
N THR A 62 -12.21 6.27 3.81
CA THR A 62 -11.80 6.51 5.20
C THR A 62 -11.18 5.26 5.81
N ARG A 63 -11.79 4.08 5.60
CA ARG A 63 -11.16 2.82 6.01
C ARG A 63 -9.90 2.55 5.20
N ALA A 64 -9.88 2.84 3.90
CA ALA A 64 -8.68 2.70 3.08
C ALA A 64 -7.50 3.51 3.64
N GLU A 65 -7.72 4.79 3.98
CA GLU A 65 -6.71 5.64 4.63
C GLU A 65 -6.17 5.00 5.92
N SER A 66 -7.04 4.47 6.77
CA SER A 66 -6.61 3.81 8.01
C SER A 66 -5.72 2.57 7.77
N TYR A 67 -6.01 1.80 6.72
CA TYR A 67 -5.20 0.65 6.34
C TYR A 67 -3.85 1.06 5.73
N PHE A 68 -3.80 2.14 4.94
CA PHE A 68 -2.52 2.66 4.44
C PHE A 68 -1.64 3.20 5.57
N LEU A 69 -2.20 3.95 6.52
CA LEU A 69 -1.45 4.41 7.69
C LEU A 69 -0.90 3.22 8.50
N ARG A 70 -1.71 2.19 8.72
CA ARG A 70 -1.27 0.95 9.39
C ARG A 70 -0.17 0.24 8.61
N ALA A 71 -0.28 0.15 7.29
CA ALA A 71 0.73 -0.45 6.42
C ALA A 71 2.07 0.29 6.50
N ILE A 72 2.06 1.63 6.52
CA ILE A 72 3.27 2.46 6.69
C ILE A 72 3.92 2.19 8.05
N ASP A 73 3.14 2.15 9.13
CA ASP A 73 3.65 1.87 10.47
C ASP A 73 4.29 0.48 10.56
N VAL A 74 3.64 -0.54 9.99
CA VAL A 74 4.18 -1.90 9.94
C VAL A 74 5.44 -1.96 9.06
N ALA A 75 5.45 -1.32 7.89
CA ALA A 75 6.61 -1.27 7.01
C ALA A 75 7.82 -0.64 7.71
N ARG A 76 7.60 0.45 8.48
CA ARG A 76 8.64 1.09 9.29
C ARG A 76 9.17 0.17 10.38
N GLN A 77 8.29 -0.52 11.11
CA GLN A 77 8.68 -1.50 12.13
C GLN A 77 9.48 -2.67 11.53
N GLN A 78 9.12 -3.10 10.32
CA GLN A 78 9.80 -4.16 9.57
C GLN A 78 11.06 -3.68 8.83
N GLN A 79 11.34 -2.36 8.85
CA GLN A 79 12.37 -1.72 8.03
C GLN A 79 12.21 -2.01 6.52
N ALA A 80 10.98 -2.28 6.07
CA ALA A 80 10.64 -2.65 4.71
C ALA A 80 10.41 -1.41 3.83
N ARG A 81 11.50 -0.72 3.47
CA ARG A 81 11.46 0.59 2.77
C ARG A 81 10.67 0.58 1.47
N SER A 82 10.74 -0.49 0.68
CA SER A 82 9.96 -0.57 -0.57
C SER A 82 8.45 -0.61 -0.31
N PHE A 83 8.00 -1.31 0.73
CA PHE A 83 6.59 -1.34 1.12
C PHE A 83 6.14 -0.01 1.72
N GLU A 84 7.01 0.66 2.49
CA GLU A 84 6.76 2.02 2.98
C GLU A 84 6.53 2.99 1.81
N LEU A 85 7.41 2.97 0.80
CA LEU A 85 7.31 3.85 -0.36
C LEU A 85 6.04 3.58 -1.18
N ARG A 86 5.79 2.31 -1.51
CA ARG A 86 4.62 1.90 -2.29
C ARG A 86 3.32 2.30 -1.61
N THR A 87 3.19 2.03 -0.31
CA THR A 87 1.99 2.38 0.45
C THR A 87 1.83 3.89 0.59
N THR A 88 2.94 4.60 0.79
CA THR A 88 2.92 6.07 0.85
C THR A 88 2.44 6.68 -0.46
N ALA A 89 2.84 6.11 -1.61
CA ALA A 89 2.32 6.55 -2.92
C ALA A 89 0.80 6.33 -3.03
N SER A 90 0.28 5.18 -2.59
CA SER A 90 -1.17 4.93 -2.54
C SER A 90 -1.92 5.95 -1.67
N LEU A 91 -1.41 6.23 -0.47
CA LEU A 91 -1.99 7.22 0.43
C LEU A 91 -1.91 8.64 -0.14
N ALA A 92 -0.80 9.00 -0.77
CA ALA A 92 -0.60 10.29 -1.41
C ALA A 92 -1.62 10.51 -2.56
N ARG A 93 -1.91 9.49 -3.38
CA ARG A 93 -2.97 9.56 -4.41
C ARG A 93 -4.34 9.81 -3.78
N LEU A 94 -4.67 9.10 -2.70
CA LEU A 94 -5.93 9.29 -1.98
C LEU A 94 -6.06 10.71 -1.39
N TRP A 95 -5.00 11.19 -0.74
CA TRP A 95 -4.97 12.54 -0.18
C TRP A 95 -5.05 13.63 -1.25
N ARG A 96 -4.41 13.45 -2.41
CA ARG A 96 -4.56 14.34 -3.57
C ARG A 96 -6.01 14.47 -4.01
N GLN A 97 -6.71 13.34 -4.15
CA GLN A 97 -8.13 13.32 -4.53
C GLN A 97 -9.02 14.04 -3.50
N ARG A 98 -8.59 14.09 -2.24
CA ARG A 98 -9.27 14.79 -1.14
C ARG A 98 -8.82 16.25 -0.95
N GLY A 99 -8.06 16.82 -1.89
CA GLY A 99 -7.57 18.20 -1.82
C GLY A 99 -6.42 18.41 -0.83
N ARG A 100 -5.84 17.33 -0.28
CA ARG A 100 -4.70 17.36 0.66
C ARG A 100 -3.36 17.18 -0.06
N GLY A 101 -3.17 17.90 -1.17
CA GLY A 101 -1.99 17.77 -2.04
C GLY A 101 -0.66 18.07 -1.34
N GLN A 102 -0.62 19.09 -0.48
CA GLN A 102 0.60 19.45 0.28
C GLN A 102 0.99 18.37 1.29
N ASP A 103 0.02 17.78 1.99
CA ASP A 103 0.26 16.65 2.88
C ASP A 103 0.77 15.43 2.12
N ALA A 104 0.15 15.14 0.96
CA ALA A 104 0.56 14.05 0.08
C ALA A 104 2.00 14.23 -0.42
N HIS A 105 2.36 15.44 -0.87
CA HIS A 105 3.70 15.76 -1.34
C HIS A 105 4.72 15.55 -0.22
N ARG A 106 4.51 16.17 0.94
CA ARG A 106 5.41 16.07 2.10
C ARG A 106 5.65 14.62 2.51
N LEU A 107 4.58 13.85 2.69
CA LEU A 107 4.69 12.45 3.13
C LEU A 107 5.45 11.60 2.10
N LEU A 108 5.17 11.79 0.80
CA LEU A 108 5.83 11.03 -0.25
C LEU A 108 7.31 11.41 -0.41
N THR A 109 7.66 12.69 -0.25
CA THR A 109 9.06 13.13 -0.24
C THR A 109 9.85 12.46 0.89
N GLU A 110 9.27 12.41 2.10
CA GLU A 110 9.91 11.77 3.26
C GLU A 110 10.17 10.28 3.06
N ALA A 111 9.27 9.57 2.36
CA ALA A 111 9.46 8.16 2.04
C ALA A 111 10.49 7.96 0.91
N ALA A 112 10.47 8.83 -0.11
CA ALA A 112 11.33 8.72 -1.29
C ALA A 112 12.82 9.03 -1.00
N GLN A 113 13.13 9.86 0.01
CA GLN A 113 14.50 10.28 0.34
C GLN A 113 15.45 9.12 0.68
N TRP A 114 14.91 7.96 1.10
CA TRP A 114 15.69 6.77 1.42
C TRP A 114 16.27 6.07 0.18
N PHE A 115 15.77 6.41 -1.01
CA PHE A 115 16.16 5.82 -2.28
C PHE A 115 17.09 6.78 -3.02
N SER A 116 18.28 6.29 -3.38
CA SER A 116 19.26 7.09 -4.13
C SER A 116 18.79 7.35 -5.56
N ASP A 117 19.33 8.42 -6.17
CA ASP A 117 18.95 8.86 -7.52
C ASP A 117 19.13 7.79 -8.60
N GLY A 118 20.05 6.84 -8.41
CA GLY A 118 20.30 5.75 -9.37
C GLY A 118 19.41 4.50 -9.22
N LEU A 119 18.56 4.42 -8.19
CA LEU A 119 17.70 3.26 -7.97
C LEU A 119 16.36 3.44 -8.69
N GLU A 120 16.07 2.57 -9.65
CA GLU A 120 14.91 2.66 -10.56
C GLU A 120 14.01 1.43 -10.43
N THR A 121 13.53 1.13 -9.22
CA THR A 121 12.45 0.14 -9.07
C THR A 121 11.12 0.74 -9.55
N SER A 122 10.11 -0.11 -9.81
CA SER A 122 8.78 0.39 -10.18
C SER A 122 8.24 1.36 -9.14
N ASP A 123 8.36 1.01 -7.86
CA ASP A 123 7.88 1.84 -6.76
C ASP A 123 8.57 3.21 -6.72
N VAL A 124 9.87 3.28 -7.01
CA VAL A 124 10.62 4.54 -7.06
C VAL A 124 10.20 5.41 -8.25
N ARG A 125 10.04 4.82 -9.43
CA ARG A 125 9.54 5.56 -10.61
C ARG A 125 8.15 6.11 -10.37
N ASP A 126 7.25 5.30 -9.83
CA ASP A 126 5.87 5.69 -9.55
C ASP A 126 5.81 6.83 -8.52
N ALA A 127 6.62 6.74 -7.47
CA ALA A 127 6.72 7.79 -6.45
C ALA A 127 7.27 9.11 -7.04
N ARG A 128 8.31 9.05 -7.88
CA ARG A 128 8.89 10.24 -8.54
C ARG A 128 7.89 10.90 -9.49
N HIS A 129 7.20 10.11 -10.30
CA HIS A 129 6.14 10.61 -11.18
C HIS A 129 5.04 11.30 -10.37
N LEU A 130 4.58 10.67 -9.29
CA LEU A 130 3.55 11.25 -8.43
C LEU A 130 4.02 12.54 -7.72
N LEU A 131 5.28 12.65 -7.31
CA LEU A 131 5.83 13.89 -6.76
C LEU A 131 5.79 15.05 -7.77
N GLN A 132 6.07 14.77 -9.05
CA GLN A 132 5.96 15.77 -10.13
C GLN A 132 4.51 16.22 -10.33
N GLU A 133 3.53 15.32 -10.19
CA GLU A 133 2.10 15.66 -10.29
C GLU A 133 1.56 16.43 -9.07
N LEU A 134 2.26 16.36 -7.93
CA LEU A 134 1.88 17.01 -6.67
C LEU A 134 2.54 18.38 -6.48
N SER A 135 3.45 18.76 -7.37
CA SER A 135 4.16 20.05 -7.40
C SER A 135 3.30 21.13 -8.06
#